data_AF-A0A946XUK6-F1
#
_entry.id   AF-A0A946XUK6-F1
#
_cell.length_a   1.000
_cell.length_b   1.000
_cell.length_c   1.000
_cell.angle_alpha   90.00
_cell.angle_beta   90.00
_cell.angle_gamma   90.00
#
_symmetry.space_group_name_H-M   'P 1'
#
loop_
_entity.id
_entity.type
_entity.pdbx_description
1 polymer ?
#
loop_
_entity_poly.entity_id
_entity_poly.type
_entity_poly.pdbx_seq_one_letter_code
_entity_poly.pdbx_strand_id
1 'polypeptide(L)'
;WSWSWDNTVTYGISWRGEDPDPALIGIGNGGTGPAILTDDGTLNFEKGDIFSNIIKGTSELEVDNGQFGFFGRIKYWYDFELEQGTQPHGHSPNNYVPGIRLDDSDFADFAKFKGLELLDLFAYGSFDLGENPLDLRVGRQVVNWGEATFIQGVNVLNPIDVSAFRRPGAEIKEGLLPVALIYGNLGLAKGWSIEAYYQFKWEQTVIDGCGTYFSTVDFAAQGCNELAAPDVGLPDFVLQNVNNVAKDPFVDEAKDSGQFGLAVRKYVEKIDTEFGLYYQRLHNRTPVLNVRYNNGAIADGSLLGANPVPTYYQVQYPEDVDIWGLSFATNIGTVAVSGEVSYKKDLPVGVNGTTELLGGLRVLATQASLCGTPAQDAVYGQFGARACQAFISYATTGDGLAQGWDRFDVTQAQSTAIYFWEQGLGAERVSLVGEVAWIGVSDLPSIAEMPYGRNPIFGPPSNFFDTTTGQPINVIPDDGFVTSNSWGYRFRASASYPNAFAGIELIPSLAWAHDVSGTSPTPTFIDGRKAFSLALGANYLTRYRGSISYTWFSGGIANPATDRDFFSITFSVDF
;
A
#
# COMPACT_ATOMS: atom_id res chain seq x y z
N TRP A 1 -17.88 1.02 -36.72
CA TRP A 1 -17.27 2.04 -35.86
C TRP A 1 -18.38 2.79 -35.13
N SER A 2 -18.70 2.33 -33.94
CA SER A 2 -19.43 3.04 -32.89
C SER A 2 -18.42 3.63 -31.90
N TRP A 3 -18.84 4.64 -31.15
CA TRP A 3 -18.04 5.19 -30.06
C TRP A 3 -18.92 5.54 -28.87
N SER A 4 -18.36 5.43 -27.68
CA SER A 4 -18.92 5.98 -26.44
C SER A 4 -17.89 6.88 -25.79
N TRP A 5 -18.37 7.91 -25.11
CA TRP A 5 -17.53 8.82 -24.36
C TRP A 5 -18.22 9.14 -23.05
N ASP A 6 -17.65 8.64 -21.96
CA ASP A 6 -18.23 8.72 -20.64
C ASP A 6 -17.34 9.56 -19.73
N ASN A 7 -17.95 10.53 -19.05
CA ASN A 7 -17.23 11.41 -18.13
C ASN A 7 -17.84 11.33 -16.75
N THR A 8 -16.98 11.25 -15.74
CA THR A 8 -17.37 11.35 -14.33
C THR A 8 -16.57 12.47 -13.71
N VAL A 9 -17.24 13.42 -13.05
CA VAL A 9 -16.61 14.49 -12.27
C VAL A 9 -17.10 14.39 -10.83
N THR A 10 -16.17 14.40 -9.88
CA THR A 10 -16.43 14.32 -8.45
C THR A 10 -15.80 15.51 -7.74
N TYR A 11 -16.61 16.21 -6.96
CA TYR A 11 -16.16 17.11 -5.91
C TYR A 11 -16.22 16.38 -4.58
N GLY A 12 -15.22 16.54 -3.71
CA GLY A 12 -15.31 16.02 -2.36
C GLY A 12 -14.40 16.73 -1.37
N ILE A 13 -14.78 16.65 -0.11
CA ILE A 13 -14.06 17.22 1.03
C ILE A 13 -13.96 16.16 2.11
N SER A 14 -12.79 16.01 2.72
CA SER A 14 -12.59 15.23 3.93
C SER A 14 -11.84 16.02 4.99
N TRP A 15 -12.20 15.81 6.25
CA TRP A 15 -11.55 16.45 7.40
C TRP A 15 -11.35 15.48 8.56
N ARG A 16 -10.30 15.75 9.34
CA ARG A 16 -9.89 14.96 10.50
C ARG A 16 -10.97 14.98 11.58
N GLY A 17 -11.37 13.81 12.06
CA GLY A 17 -12.46 13.62 13.02
C GLY A 17 -12.04 13.58 14.49
N GLU A 18 -10.75 13.35 14.76
CA GLU A 18 -10.22 13.16 16.11
C GLU A 18 -8.90 13.89 16.34
N ASP A 19 -8.51 13.97 17.61
CA ASP A 19 -7.29 14.65 18.03
C ASP A 19 -6.05 13.80 17.71
N PRO A 20 -4.91 14.40 17.33
CA PRO A 20 -3.64 13.69 17.17
C PRO A 20 -3.28 12.83 18.38
N ASP A 21 -2.91 11.56 18.15
CA ASP A 21 -2.44 10.69 19.22
C ASP A 21 -0.95 10.96 19.49
N PRO A 22 -0.57 11.41 20.70
CA PRO A 22 0.83 11.61 21.05
C PRO A 22 1.70 10.36 20.92
N ALA A 23 1.13 9.15 20.92
CA ALA A 23 1.88 7.91 20.66
C ALA A 23 2.33 7.77 19.20
N LEU A 24 1.69 8.49 18.29
CA LEU A 24 2.02 8.55 16.86
C LEU A 24 2.80 9.82 16.47
N ILE A 25 3.33 10.52 17.47
CA ILE A 25 4.24 11.65 17.32
C ILE A 25 5.53 11.30 18.05
N GLY A 26 6.68 11.48 17.40
CA GLY A 26 7.96 11.17 18.00
C GLY A 26 8.30 12.09 19.16
N ILE A 27 9.11 11.60 20.11
CA ILE A 27 9.55 12.38 21.29
C ILE A 27 10.24 13.70 20.88
N GLY A 28 10.99 13.70 19.77
CA GLY A 28 11.64 14.89 19.22
C GLY A 28 10.66 16.01 18.84
N ASN A 29 9.44 15.63 18.49
CA ASN A 29 8.36 16.53 18.07
C ASN A 29 7.32 16.78 19.18
N GLY A 30 7.64 16.39 20.41
CA GLY A 30 6.79 16.63 21.59
C GLY A 30 5.75 15.54 21.87
N GLY A 31 5.80 14.41 21.16
CA GLY A 31 4.98 13.24 21.44
C GLY A 31 5.62 12.23 22.39
N THR A 32 5.16 10.99 22.31
CA THR A 32 5.62 9.85 23.13
C THR A 32 6.10 8.66 22.28
N GLY A 33 5.98 8.75 20.96
CA GLY A 33 6.47 7.76 20.02
C GLY A 33 8.01 7.66 20.06
N PRO A 34 8.58 6.45 20.06
CA PRO A 34 10.04 6.25 20.10
C PRO A 34 10.78 6.67 18.83
N ALA A 35 10.11 6.94 17.71
CA ALA A 35 10.73 7.41 16.46
C ALA A 35 9.94 8.59 15.86
N ILE A 36 10.55 9.29 14.92
CA ILE A 36 10.08 10.53 14.25
C ILE A 36 10.02 10.35 12.72
N LEU A 37 9.82 9.12 12.26
CA LEU A 37 10.05 8.73 10.85
C LEU A 37 8.75 8.66 10.04
N THR A 38 7.65 9.01 10.67
CA THR A 38 6.30 8.58 10.26
C THR A 38 5.19 9.50 10.81
N ASP A 39 5.54 10.62 11.44
CA ASP A 39 4.66 11.49 12.20
C ASP A 39 4.33 12.82 11.50
N ASP A 40 4.92 13.13 10.34
CA ASP A 40 4.63 14.38 9.62
C ASP A 40 3.13 14.53 9.33
N GLY A 41 2.50 13.45 8.86
CA GLY A 41 1.06 13.43 8.58
C GLY A 41 0.19 13.63 9.83
N THR A 42 0.71 13.30 11.02
CA THR A 42 0.04 13.56 12.30
C THR A 42 0.20 15.01 12.72
N LEU A 43 1.41 15.57 12.56
CA LEU A 43 1.79 16.93 12.94
C LEU A 43 1.17 18.01 12.05
N ASN A 44 0.85 17.68 10.80
CA ASN A 44 0.31 18.63 9.85
C ASN A 44 -1.22 18.85 9.96
N PHE A 45 -1.97 17.98 10.64
CA PHE A 45 -3.43 18.08 10.66
C PHE A 45 -3.99 17.95 12.07
N GLU A 46 -4.67 18.97 12.56
CA GLU A 46 -5.39 18.93 13.82
C GLU A 46 -6.85 18.49 13.62
N LYS A 47 -7.55 18.23 14.73
CA LYS A 47 -8.96 17.85 14.68
C LYS A 47 -9.80 18.96 14.04
N GLY A 48 -10.58 18.57 13.04
CA GLY A 48 -11.41 19.49 12.27
C GLY A 48 -10.71 20.07 11.04
N ASP A 49 -9.42 19.87 10.89
CA ASP A 49 -8.71 20.32 9.70
C ASP A 49 -9.11 19.52 8.48
N ILE A 50 -9.34 20.24 7.39
CA ILE A 50 -9.53 19.65 6.07
C ILE A 50 -8.17 19.13 5.63
N PHE A 51 -8.11 17.86 5.22
CA PHE A 51 -6.88 17.29 4.65
C PHE A 51 -7.00 17.02 3.15
N SER A 52 -8.21 17.12 2.60
CA SER A 52 -8.45 17.01 1.17
C SER A 52 -9.72 17.79 0.80
N ASN A 53 -9.59 18.66 -0.20
CA ASN A 53 -10.69 19.39 -0.83
C ASN A 53 -10.47 19.31 -2.32
N ILE A 54 -11.08 18.33 -2.98
CA ILE A 54 -10.65 17.87 -4.30
C ILE A 54 -11.76 17.98 -5.33
N ILE A 55 -11.38 18.40 -6.55
CA ILE A 55 -12.12 18.08 -7.77
C ILE A 55 -11.30 17.06 -8.53
N LYS A 56 -11.93 15.96 -8.92
CA LYS A 56 -11.32 14.91 -9.72
C LYS A 56 -12.31 14.37 -10.76
N GLY A 57 -11.80 13.69 -11.76
CA GLY A 57 -12.66 13.04 -12.74
C GLY A 57 -11.94 12.05 -13.63
N THR A 58 -12.74 11.26 -14.33
CA THR A 58 -12.28 10.32 -15.36
C THR A 58 -12.98 10.64 -16.67
N SER A 59 -12.26 10.46 -17.78
CA SER A 59 -12.81 10.55 -19.14
C SER A 59 -12.44 9.28 -19.89
N GLU A 60 -13.46 8.58 -20.41
CA GLU A 60 -13.34 7.25 -21.00
C GLU A 60 -13.85 7.27 -22.43
N LEU A 61 -12.99 6.94 -23.38
CA LEU A 61 -13.33 6.85 -24.80
C LEU A 61 -13.20 5.41 -25.26
N GLU A 62 -14.28 4.85 -25.79
CA GLU A 62 -14.27 3.57 -26.47
C GLU A 62 -14.67 3.76 -27.94
N VAL A 63 -13.95 3.10 -28.84
CA VAL A 63 -14.25 3.07 -30.28
C VAL A 63 -14.17 1.64 -30.76
N ASP A 64 -15.25 1.11 -31.32
CA ASP A 64 -15.39 -0.32 -31.66
C ASP A 64 -16.08 -0.52 -33.03
N ASN A 65 -15.75 -1.60 -33.75
CA ASN A 65 -16.46 -2.03 -34.96
C ASN A 65 -17.09 -3.43 -34.88
N GLY A 66 -17.14 -4.04 -33.69
CA GLY A 66 -17.66 -5.37 -33.41
C GLY A 66 -16.57 -6.45 -33.40
N GLN A 67 -15.47 -6.27 -34.15
CA GLN A 67 -14.33 -7.19 -34.14
C GLN A 67 -13.10 -6.59 -33.48
N PHE A 68 -12.87 -5.29 -33.67
CA PHE A 68 -11.73 -4.56 -33.16
C PHE A 68 -12.18 -3.28 -32.47
N GLY A 69 -11.52 -2.95 -31.37
CA GLY A 69 -11.74 -1.71 -30.69
C GLY A 69 -10.51 -1.11 -30.03
N PHE A 70 -10.69 0.11 -29.55
CA PHE A 70 -9.73 0.91 -28.84
C PHE A 70 -10.40 1.49 -27.60
N PHE A 71 -9.70 1.43 -26.48
CA PHE A 71 -10.14 2.02 -25.23
C PHE A 71 -9.06 2.95 -24.67
N GLY A 72 -9.47 4.14 -24.24
CA GLY A 72 -8.64 5.12 -23.55
C GLY A 72 -9.33 5.67 -22.32
N ARG A 73 -8.60 5.75 -21.20
CA ARG A 73 -9.07 6.37 -19.97
C ARG A 73 -8.02 7.33 -19.42
N ILE A 74 -8.42 8.57 -19.17
CA ILE A 74 -7.61 9.55 -18.44
C ILE A 74 -8.25 9.87 -17.09
N LYS A 75 -7.41 10.20 -16.12
CA LYS A 75 -7.77 10.66 -14.77
C LYS A 75 -7.19 12.06 -14.58
N TYR A 76 -7.95 12.98 -14.01
CA TYR A 76 -7.46 14.31 -13.67
C TYR A 76 -7.95 14.71 -12.28
N TRP A 77 -7.16 15.52 -11.58
CA TRP A 77 -7.53 16.00 -10.26
C TRP A 77 -6.80 17.29 -9.88
N TYR A 78 -7.39 18.00 -8.92
CA TYR A 78 -6.83 19.17 -8.26
C TYR A 78 -7.35 19.22 -6.82
N ASP A 79 -6.45 19.07 -5.84
CA ASP A 79 -6.76 19.19 -4.42
C ASP A 79 -6.42 20.61 -3.93
N PHE A 80 -7.45 21.41 -3.65
CA PHE A 80 -7.32 22.80 -3.19
C PHE A 80 -6.64 22.89 -1.84
N GLU A 81 -6.86 21.93 -0.94
CA GLU A 81 -6.25 21.94 0.38
C GLU A 81 -4.75 21.75 0.26
N LEU A 82 -4.31 20.74 -0.49
CA LEU A 82 -2.88 20.44 -0.60
C LEU A 82 -2.13 21.39 -1.54
N GLU A 83 -2.79 21.93 -2.59
CA GLU A 83 -2.14 22.85 -3.52
C GLU A 83 -2.06 24.32 -3.08
N GLN A 84 -2.93 24.73 -2.17
CA GLN A 84 -3.04 26.14 -1.76
C GLN A 84 -2.92 26.33 -0.25
N GLY A 85 -3.21 25.28 0.53
CA GLY A 85 -3.08 25.27 1.98
C GLY A 85 -1.63 25.27 2.44
N THR A 86 -1.47 25.57 3.71
CA THR A 86 -0.18 25.59 4.40
C THR A 86 -0.24 24.66 5.58
N GLN A 87 0.82 23.89 5.80
CA GLN A 87 0.82 22.91 6.89
C GLN A 87 1.67 23.37 8.07
N PRO A 88 1.23 23.19 9.33
CA PRO A 88 1.92 23.68 10.52
C PRO A 88 3.35 23.17 10.68
N HIS A 89 3.62 21.94 10.26
CA HIS A 89 4.92 21.29 10.47
C HIS A 89 5.78 21.26 9.19
N GLY A 90 5.20 20.93 8.04
CA GLY A 90 5.92 20.73 6.79
C GLY A 90 6.30 19.27 6.57
N HIS A 91 7.33 19.01 5.78
CA HIS A 91 7.84 17.67 5.49
C HIS A 91 9.27 17.74 4.92
N SER A 92 9.91 16.60 4.70
CA SER A 92 11.31 16.59 4.25
C SER A 92 11.61 17.42 2.99
N PRO A 93 10.83 17.36 1.88
CA PRO A 93 11.11 18.15 0.67
C PRO A 93 11.11 19.68 0.86
N ASN A 94 10.40 20.21 1.85
CA ASN A 94 10.40 21.65 2.14
C ASN A 94 11.27 22.01 3.36
N ASN A 95 12.15 21.10 3.79
CA ASN A 95 13.03 21.21 4.94
C ASN A 95 12.31 21.46 6.27
N TYR A 96 11.12 20.87 6.45
CA TYR A 96 10.27 21.09 7.62
C TYR A 96 10.04 22.58 7.94
N VAL A 97 10.00 23.42 6.90
CA VAL A 97 9.67 24.84 7.09
C VAL A 97 8.18 24.91 7.44
N PRO A 98 7.81 25.43 8.63
CA PRO A 98 6.43 25.44 9.08
C PRO A 98 5.61 26.52 8.39
N GLY A 99 4.30 26.30 8.25
CA GLY A 99 3.36 27.30 7.76
C GLY A 99 3.48 27.61 6.27
N ILE A 100 4.01 26.67 5.48
CA ILE A 100 4.05 26.75 4.02
C ILE A 100 3.37 25.53 3.38
N ARG A 101 3.13 25.60 2.07
CA ARG A 101 2.61 24.48 1.28
C ARG A 101 3.61 23.31 1.31
N LEU A 102 3.10 22.08 1.39
CA LEU A 102 3.91 20.89 1.12
C LEU A 102 4.42 20.93 -0.34
N ASP A 103 5.57 20.33 -0.58
CA ASP A 103 6.19 20.27 -1.91
C ASP A 103 6.11 18.86 -2.50
N ASP A 104 5.29 18.71 -3.53
CA ASP A 104 5.01 17.46 -4.23
C ASP A 104 5.72 17.37 -5.60
N SER A 105 6.66 18.26 -5.92
CA SER A 105 7.29 18.32 -7.25
C SER A 105 7.89 16.98 -7.70
N ASP A 106 8.49 16.27 -6.75
CA ASP A 106 9.21 15.00 -6.95
C ASP A 106 8.40 13.77 -6.54
N PHE A 107 7.14 13.96 -6.08
CA PHE A 107 6.24 12.85 -5.78
C PHE A 107 5.95 12.04 -7.04
N ALA A 108 5.55 10.78 -6.86
CA ALA A 108 5.02 9.97 -7.95
C ALA A 108 3.84 10.71 -8.59
N ASP A 109 3.72 10.68 -9.93
CA ASP A 109 2.77 11.52 -10.65
C ASP A 109 1.32 11.35 -10.16
N PHE A 110 0.93 10.12 -9.82
CA PHE A 110 -0.39 9.80 -9.27
C PHE A 110 -0.61 10.33 -7.83
N ALA A 111 0.45 10.53 -7.04
CA ALA A 111 0.39 11.01 -5.66
C ALA A 111 0.43 12.54 -5.53
N LYS A 112 0.77 13.26 -6.61
CA LYS A 112 0.78 14.74 -6.64
C LYS A 112 -0.57 15.35 -6.27
N PHE A 113 -0.57 16.59 -5.82
CA PHE A 113 -1.77 17.29 -5.35
C PHE A 113 -2.67 17.73 -6.52
N LYS A 114 -2.11 17.84 -7.72
CA LYS A 114 -2.84 17.96 -8.98
C LYS A 114 -2.20 17.09 -10.07
N GLY A 115 -2.99 16.69 -11.06
CA GLY A 115 -2.47 15.89 -12.17
C GLY A 115 -3.47 15.63 -13.28
N LEU A 116 -2.93 15.16 -14.41
CA LEU A 116 -3.65 14.61 -15.55
C LEU A 116 -2.86 13.40 -16.04
N GLU A 117 -3.38 12.21 -15.76
CA GLU A 117 -2.67 10.96 -15.99
C GLU A 117 -3.45 10.02 -16.91
N LEU A 118 -2.68 9.27 -17.71
CA LEU A 118 -3.21 8.18 -18.50
C LEU A 118 -3.36 6.94 -17.63
N LEU A 119 -4.61 6.51 -17.43
CA LEU A 119 -4.89 5.19 -16.89
C LEU A 119 -4.77 4.20 -18.04
N ASP A 120 -5.86 3.86 -18.70
CA ASP A 120 -5.87 2.81 -19.71
C ASP A 120 -5.62 3.36 -21.13
N LEU A 121 -4.90 2.59 -21.93
CA LEU A 121 -4.73 2.83 -23.36
C LEU A 121 -4.40 1.52 -24.06
N PHE A 122 -5.40 0.86 -24.63
CA PHE A 122 -5.20 -0.42 -25.30
C PHE A 122 -6.08 -0.58 -26.52
N ALA A 123 -5.60 -1.41 -27.45
CA ALA A 123 -6.40 -1.94 -28.54
C ALA A 123 -6.78 -3.38 -28.23
N TYR A 124 -7.94 -3.79 -28.71
CA TYR A 124 -8.44 -5.15 -28.54
C TYR A 124 -9.02 -5.71 -29.84
N GLY A 125 -9.06 -7.03 -29.93
CA GLY A 125 -9.70 -7.73 -31.04
C GLY A 125 -10.20 -9.11 -30.63
N SER A 126 -11.35 -9.47 -31.18
CA SER A 126 -12.01 -10.76 -30.96
C SER A 126 -11.99 -11.58 -32.25
N PHE A 127 -11.66 -12.86 -32.13
CA PHE A 127 -11.49 -13.78 -33.26
C PHE A 127 -12.12 -15.13 -32.95
N ASP A 128 -12.62 -15.83 -33.97
CA ASP A 128 -13.06 -17.22 -33.84
C ASP A 128 -12.00 -18.17 -34.41
N LEU A 129 -11.35 -18.95 -33.54
CA LEU A 129 -10.45 -20.03 -33.91
C LEU A 129 -11.24 -21.34 -34.04
N GLY A 130 -11.97 -21.48 -35.15
CA GLY A 130 -12.92 -22.57 -35.33
C GLY A 130 -14.16 -22.34 -34.46
N GLU A 131 -14.35 -23.19 -33.45
CA GLU A 131 -15.45 -23.05 -32.46
C GLU A 131 -15.00 -22.33 -31.17
N ASN A 132 -13.73 -21.91 -31.11
CA ASN A 132 -13.10 -21.37 -29.91
C ASN A 132 -12.91 -19.85 -30.04
N PRO A 133 -13.60 -19.01 -29.27
CA PRO A 133 -13.39 -17.56 -29.29
C PRO A 133 -12.06 -17.19 -28.64
N LEU A 134 -11.35 -16.24 -29.25
CA LEU A 134 -10.09 -15.68 -28.78
C LEU A 134 -10.22 -14.16 -28.68
N ASP A 135 -10.05 -13.63 -27.48
CA ASP A 135 -9.93 -12.19 -27.22
C ASP A 135 -8.47 -11.84 -26.98
N LEU A 136 -7.97 -10.83 -27.69
CA LEU A 136 -6.63 -10.28 -27.53
C LEU A 136 -6.72 -8.81 -27.13
N ARG A 137 -5.88 -8.39 -26.19
CA ARG A 137 -5.71 -6.99 -25.78
C ARG A 137 -4.24 -6.64 -25.71
N VAL A 138 -3.85 -5.49 -26.24
CA VAL A 138 -2.47 -5.00 -26.19
C VAL A 138 -2.43 -3.52 -25.85
N GLY A 139 -1.61 -3.17 -24.86
CA GLY A 139 -1.47 -1.80 -24.36
C GLY A 139 -1.52 -1.72 -22.84
N ARG A 140 -1.72 -0.51 -22.33
CA ARG A 140 -1.81 -0.20 -20.90
C ARG A 140 -3.22 -0.55 -20.40
N GLN A 141 -3.35 -1.56 -19.55
CA GLN A 141 -4.63 -2.08 -19.12
C GLN A 141 -4.60 -2.71 -17.71
N VAL A 142 -5.76 -2.84 -17.09
CA VAL A 142 -5.98 -3.64 -15.87
C VAL A 142 -6.41 -5.06 -16.24
N VAL A 143 -5.79 -6.05 -15.57
CA VAL A 143 -6.15 -7.47 -15.68
C VAL A 143 -6.33 -8.02 -14.27
N ASN A 144 -7.57 -8.39 -13.95
CA ASN A 144 -7.92 -8.90 -12.63
C ASN A 144 -8.10 -10.42 -12.69
N TRP A 145 -7.33 -11.15 -11.89
CA TRP A 145 -7.38 -12.60 -11.76
C TRP A 145 -7.72 -13.02 -10.34
N GLY A 146 -8.42 -14.13 -10.18
CA GLY A 146 -8.84 -14.62 -8.87
C GLY A 146 -10.24 -14.17 -8.45
N GLU A 147 -10.62 -14.53 -7.24
CA GLU A 147 -12.00 -14.39 -6.71
C GLU A 147 -12.10 -13.53 -5.44
N ALA A 148 -10.99 -12.87 -5.11
CA ALA A 148 -10.86 -11.96 -3.98
C ALA A 148 -11.75 -10.72 -4.13
N THR A 149 -12.38 -10.27 -3.04
CA THR A 149 -13.29 -9.10 -3.08
C THR A 149 -12.70 -7.85 -2.42
N PHE A 150 -12.22 -7.97 -1.19
CA PHE A 150 -11.62 -6.89 -0.40
C PHE A 150 -10.14 -7.13 -0.12
N ILE A 151 -9.71 -8.38 0.00
CA ILE A 151 -8.36 -8.77 0.43
C ILE A 151 -7.58 -9.33 -0.78
N GLN A 152 -6.57 -8.61 -1.26
CA GLN A 152 -5.82 -9.04 -2.45
C GLN A 152 -5.15 -10.42 -2.27
N GLY A 153 -5.40 -11.34 -3.20
CA GLY A 153 -4.82 -12.67 -3.28
C GLY A 153 -3.95 -12.82 -4.54
N VAL A 154 -4.46 -13.47 -5.58
CA VAL A 154 -3.83 -13.62 -6.91
C VAL A 154 -3.92 -12.34 -7.74
N ASN A 155 -4.89 -11.46 -7.46
CA ASN A 155 -5.12 -10.16 -8.11
C ASN A 155 -4.08 -9.07 -7.77
N VAL A 156 -2.80 -9.41 -7.83
CA VAL A 156 -1.66 -8.53 -7.50
C VAL A 156 -0.84 -8.09 -8.73
N LEU A 157 -1.31 -8.44 -9.94
CA LEU A 157 -0.66 -8.05 -11.20
C LEU A 157 -0.60 -6.52 -11.34
N ASN A 158 -1.71 -5.83 -11.07
CA ASN A 158 -1.82 -4.39 -11.16
C ASN A 158 -1.29 -3.73 -9.86
N PRO A 159 -0.35 -2.79 -9.97
CA PRO A 159 0.01 -1.92 -8.84
C PRO A 159 -1.19 -1.11 -8.38
N ILE A 160 -1.11 -0.58 -7.16
CA ILE A 160 -2.17 0.26 -6.60
C ILE A 160 -1.70 1.69 -6.37
N ASP A 161 -2.63 2.63 -6.49
CA ASP A 161 -2.48 4.02 -6.03
C ASP A 161 -3.21 4.14 -4.69
N VAL A 162 -2.45 4.05 -3.60
CA VAL A 162 -2.97 4.14 -2.23
C VAL A 162 -3.56 5.53 -1.96
N SER A 163 -2.95 6.57 -2.52
CA SER A 163 -3.43 7.95 -2.40
C SER A 163 -4.82 8.09 -3.03
N ALA A 164 -5.07 7.47 -4.19
CA ALA A 164 -6.39 7.49 -4.83
C ALA A 164 -7.48 6.88 -3.96
N PHE A 165 -7.21 5.76 -3.28
CA PHE A 165 -8.17 5.11 -2.39
C PHE A 165 -8.49 5.92 -1.13
N ARG A 166 -7.63 6.87 -0.77
CA ARG A 166 -7.78 7.75 0.40
C ARG A 166 -8.41 9.11 0.06
N ARG A 167 -8.53 9.44 -1.23
CA ARG A 167 -9.23 10.66 -1.69
C ARG A 167 -10.75 10.55 -1.50
N PRO A 168 -11.44 11.66 -1.19
CA PRO A 168 -12.90 11.70 -1.17
C PRO A 168 -13.52 11.12 -2.45
N GLY A 169 -14.46 10.18 -2.30
CA GLY A 169 -15.19 9.59 -3.42
C GLY A 169 -14.33 8.68 -4.30
N ALA A 170 -13.33 8.01 -3.72
CA ALA A 170 -12.48 7.04 -4.42
C ALA A 170 -13.29 5.95 -5.15
N GLU A 171 -12.94 5.72 -6.41
CA GLU A 171 -13.44 4.62 -7.21
C GLU A 171 -12.34 3.58 -7.48
N ILE A 172 -12.71 2.30 -7.60
CA ILE A 172 -11.74 1.21 -7.81
C ILE A 172 -10.89 1.44 -9.06
N LYS A 173 -11.50 1.96 -10.13
CA LYS A 173 -10.82 2.25 -11.40
C LYS A 173 -9.76 3.36 -11.31
N GLU A 174 -9.78 4.17 -10.25
CA GLU A 174 -8.77 5.23 -10.04
C GLU A 174 -7.58 4.75 -9.21
N GLY A 175 -7.74 3.64 -8.49
CA GLY A 175 -6.75 3.09 -7.57
C GLY A 175 -6.05 1.82 -8.07
N LEU A 176 -6.60 1.10 -9.06
CA LEU A 176 -5.88 0.03 -9.76
C LEU A 176 -5.13 0.60 -10.95
N LEU A 177 -3.80 0.61 -10.87
CA LEU A 177 -2.96 1.18 -11.91
C LEU A 177 -2.77 0.18 -13.07
N PRO A 178 -3.05 0.58 -14.31
CA PRO A 178 -2.86 -0.28 -15.47
C PRO A 178 -1.38 -0.38 -15.86
N VAL A 179 -1.01 -1.53 -16.40
CA VAL A 179 0.36 -1.84 -16.85
C VAL A 179 0.38 -2.13 -18.34
N ALA A 180 1.50 -1.83 -19.01
CA ALA A 180 1.66 -2.13 -20.43
C ALA A 180 1.89 -3.63 -20.62
N LEU A 181 0.94 -4.33 -21.24
CA LEU A 181 1.02 -5.78 -21.46
C LEU A 181 0.31 -6.20 -22.76
N ILE A 182 0.57 -7.44 -23.18
CA ILE A 182 -0.30 -8.20 -24.06
C ILE A 182 -1.03 -9.25 -23.23
N TYR A 183 -2.33 -9.37 -23.45
CA TYR A 183 -3.21 -10.32 -22.79
C TYR A 183 -4.03 -11.07 -23.85
N GLY A 184 -4.25 -12.36 -23.62
CA GLY A 184 -5.14 -13.18 -24.43
C GLY A 184 -6.03 -14.07 -23.57
N ASN A 185 -7.26 -14.28 -24.02
CA ASN A 185 -8.22 -15.22 -23.44
C ASN A 185 -8.80 -16.11 -24.55
N LEU A 186 -8.53 -17.40 -24.47
CA LEU A 186 -9.04 -18.41 -25.40
C LEU A 186 -10.13 -19.24 -24.71
N GLY A 187 -11.37 -19.06 -25.13
CA GLY A 187 -12.47 -19.95 -24.78
C GLY A 187 -12.32 -21.30 -25.49
N LEU A 188 -12.56 -22.40 -24.78
CA LEU A 188 -12.45 -23.76 -25.29
C LEU A 188 -13.73 -24.55 -25.03
N ALA A 189 -13.94 -25.59 -25.84
CA ALA A 189 -15.11 -26.47 -25.71
C ALA A 189 -15.29 -27.03 -24.28
N LYS A 190 -16.56 -27.25 -23.92
CA LYS A 190 -16.99 -27.80 -22.62
C LYS A 190 -16.68 -26.87 -21.45
N GLY A 191 -16.65 -25.56 -21.62
CA GLY A 191 -16.47 -24.59 -20.52
C GLY A 191 -15.04 -24.54 -19.97
N TRP A 192 -14.05 -24.83 -20.80
CA TRP A 192 -12.65 -24.56 -20.47
C TRP A 192 -12.27 -23.18 -21.02
N SER A 193 -11.35 -22.47 -20.37
CA SER A 193 -10.66 -21.32 -20.97
C SER A 193 -9.21 -21.26 -20.54
N ILE A 194 -8.38 -20.64 -21.37
CA ILE A 194 -6.97 -20.38 -21.08
C ILE A 194 -6.73 -18.90 -21.25
N GLU A 195 -6.17 -18.26 -20.23
CA GLU A 195 -5.75 -16.87 -20.28
C GLU A 195 -4.23 -16.79 -20.14
N ALA A 196 -3.60 -15.85 -20.81
CA ALA A 196 -2.17 -15.59 -20.65
C ALA A 196 -1.87 -14.11 -20.82
N TYR A 197 -0.83 -13.64 -20.13
CA TYR A 197 -0.28 -12.31 -20.39
C TYR A 197 1.24 -12.31 -20.38
N TYR A 198 1.80 -11.31 -21.04
CA TYR A 198 3.19 -10.90 -20.90
C TYR A 198 3.24 -9.38 -20.71
N GLN A 199 3.87 -8.94 -19.61
CA GLN A 199 3.98 -7.53 -19.26
C GLN A 199 5.30 -6.96 -19.81
N PHE A 200 5.19 -5.79 -20.46
CA PHE A 200 6.29 -5.12 -21.16
C PHE A 200 7.02 -4.08 -20.32
N LYS A 201 6.37 -3.56 -19.28
CA LYS A 201 6.89 -2.49 -18.43
C LYS A 201 6.52 -2.74 -16.98
N TRP A 202 7.48 -2.65 -16.07
CA TRP A 202 7.22 -2.72 -14.64
C TRP A 202 6.73 -1.36 -14.12
N GLU A 203 5.90 -1.40 -13.07
CA GLU A 203 5.36 -0.22 -12.42
C GLU A 203 5.30 -0.51 -10.91
N GLN A 204 5.69 0.46 -10.09
CA GLN A 204 5.63 0.38 -8.63
C GLN A 204 4.23 0.70 -8.10
N THR A 205 3.94 0.26 -6.89
CA THR A 205 2.81 0.75 -6.10
C THR A 205 3.07 2.20 -5.69
N VAL A 206 2.09 3.07 -5.88
CA VAL A 206 2.14 4.47 -5.45
C VAL A 206 1.58 4.54 -4.03
N ILE A 207 2.42 4.94 -3.08
CA ILE A 207 2.05 5.18 -1.69
C ILE A 207 1.85 6.68 -1.42
N ASP A 208 1.24 7.02 -0.29
CA ASP A 208 1.00 8.41 0.10
C ASP A 208 2.31 9.18 0.28
N GLY A 209 2.32 10.42 -0.20
CA GLY A 209 3.46 11.31 -0.02
C GLY A 209 3.63 11.73 1.44
N CYS A 210 4.88 11.91 1.86
CA CYS A 210 5.24 12.40 3.20
C CYS A 210 4.49 13.70 3.54
N GLY A 211 4.23 13.91 4.81
CA GLY A 211 3.47 15.06 5.31
C GLY A 211 1.96 15.05 5.04
N THR A 212 1.44 14.24 4.13
CA THR A 212 -0.01 14.13 3.90
C THR A 212 -0.70 13.35 5.03
N TYR A 213 -1.99 13.61 5.27
CA TYR A 213 -2.71 13.10 6.44
C TYR A 213 -2.62 11.58 6.65
N PHE A 214 -2.71 10.80 5.57
CA PHE A 214 -2.64 9.34 5.67
C PHE A 214 -1.22 8.79 5.50
N SER A 215 -0.21 9.63 5.30
CA SER A 215 1.19 9.19 5.37
C SER A 215 1.45 8.59 6.74
N THR A 216 2.06 7.41 6.72
CA THR A 216 2.56 6.72 7.91
C THR A 216 4.04 6.38 7.75
N VAL A 217 4.70 6.94 6.72
CA VAL A 217 6.12 6.72 6.42
C VAL A 217 6.66 7.95 5.67
N ASP A 218 7.64 8.64 6.27
CA ASP A 218 8.08 9.95 5.76
C ASP A 218 9.30 9.88 4.83
N PHE A 219 9.75 8.67 4.47
CA PHE A 219 11.00 8.43 3.74
C PHE A 219 10.90 7.38 2.61
N ALA A 220 9.78 6.67 2.48
CA ALA A 220 9.63 5.59 1.50
C ALA A 220 9.03 6.07 0.18
N ALA A 221 8.11 7.04 0.23
CA ALA A 221 7.43 7.55 -0.95
C ALA A 221 8.42 8.25 -1.90
N GLN A 222 8.12 8.25 -3.19
CA GLN A 222 8.92 8.99 -4.16
C GLN A 222 8.92 10.49 -3.79
N GLY A 223 10.09 11.14 -3.85
CA GLY A 223 10.28 12.53 -3.44
C GLY A 223 10.60 12.70 -1.94
N CYS A 224 10.25 11.73 -1.10
CA CYS A 224 10.56 11.73 0.33
C CYS A 224 11.91 11.04 0.56
N ASN A 225 12.99 11.80 0.38
CA ASN A 225 14.34 11.26 0.19
C ASN A 225 15.26 11.42 1.41
N GLU A 226 14.70 11.76 2.56
CA GLU A 226 15.47 12.03 3.77
C GLU A 226 14.89 11.28 4.95
N LEU A 227 15.77 10.87 5.85
CA LEU A 227 15.42 10.13 7.05
C LEU A 227 16.27 10.64 8.22
N ALA A 228 15.59 11.04 9.29
CA ALA A 228 16.24 11.40 10.55
C ALA A 228 16.68 10.16 11.34
N ALA A 229 17.82 10.22 12.04
CA ALA A 229 18.23 9.11 12.90
C ALA A 229 17.15 8.82 13.99
N PRO A 230 16.75 7.55 14.23
CA PRO A 230 15.59 7.25 15.08
C PRO A 230 15.78 7.50 16.59
N ASP A 231 17.00 7.69 17.11
CA ASP A 231 17.30 7.62 18.56
C ASP A 231 17.72 8.95 19.22
N VAL A 232 17.63 10.07 18.51
CA VAL A 232 18.28 11.32 18.94
C VAL A 232 17.39 12.27 19.75
N GLY A 233 16.08 12.02 19.84
CA GLY A 233 15.16 12.83 20.68
C GLY A 233 15.18 14.34 20.36
N LEU A 234 15.67 14.70 19.18
CA LEU A 234 15.73 16.07 18.67
C LEU A 234 14.57 16.28 17.67
N PRO A 235 14.11 17.53 17.49
CA PRO A 235 13.10 17.85 16.47
C PRO A 235 13.61 17.63 15.03
N ASP A 236 12.70 17.37 14.08
CA ASP A 236 13.06 17.04 12.68
C ASP A 236 13.91 18.10 11.98
N PHE A 237 13.56 19.38 12.17
CA PHE A 237 14.30 20.50 11.59
C PHE A 237 15.77 20.53 12.05
N VAL A 238 16.07 20.05 13.27
CA VAL A 238 17.44 19.91 13.76
C VAL A 238 18.10 18.73 13.07
N LEU A 239 17.41 17.61 12.95
CA LEU A 239 17.94 16.34 12.46
C LEU A 239 18.28 16.33 10.99
N GLN A 240 17.51 17.04 10.16
CA GLN A 240 17.88 17.29 8.77
C GLN A 240 19.26 17.92 8.63
N ASN A 241 19.67 18.73 9.61
CA ASN A 241 20.90 19.50 9.55
C ASN A 241 22.09 18.84 10.26
N VAL A 242 21.88 17.77 11.04
CA VAL A 242 22.95 17.17 11.87
C VAL A 242 23.16 15.66 11.71
N ASN A 243 22.14 14.88 11.36
CA ASN A 243 22.18 13.41 11.35
C ASN A 243 21.26 12.78 10.26
N ASN A 244 21.16 13.42 9.09
CA ASN A 244 20.30 12.95 8.02
C ASN A 244 20.94 11.80 7.22
N VAL A 245 20.14 10.76 6.95
CA VAL A 245 20.47 9.69 6.02
C VAL A 245 19.69 9.95 4.73
N ALA A 246 20.40 10.35 3.68
CA ALA A 246 19.77 10.57 2.39
C ALA A 246 19.41 9.22 1.72
N LYS A 247 18.36 9.24 0.91
CA LYS A 247 18.06 8.13 -0.01
C LYS A 247 19.19 7.97 -1.00
N ASP A 248 19.56 6.73 -1.29
CA ASP A 248 20.50 6.41 -2.36
C ASP A 248 19.95 6.96 -3.69
N PRO A 249 20.72 7.81 -4.41
CA PRO A 249 20.28 8.34 -5.70
C PRO A 249 20.16 7.24 -6.78
N PHE A 250 20.76 6.06 -6.57
CA PHE A 250 20.63 4.90 -7.44
C PHE A 250 19.59 3.92 -6.86
N VAL A 251 18.31 4.28 -7.04
CA VAL A 251 17.17 3.40 -6.73
C VAL A 251 17.29 2.12 -7.58
N ASP A 252 17.14 0.96 -6.95
CA ASP A 252 17.17 -0.33 -7.64
C ASP A 252 15.74 -0.72 -8.04
N GLU A 253 15.28 -0.11 -9.13
CA GLU A 253 14.01 -0.45 -9.78
C GLU A 253 14.08 -1.86 -10.39
N ALA A 254 12.94 -2.56 -10.36
CA ALA A 254 12.85 -3.85 -11.03
C ALA A 254 12.87 -3.69 -12.56
N LYS A 255 13.41 -4.69 -13.27
CA LYS A 255 13.41 -4.73 -14.73
C LYS A 255 11.98 -4.73 -15.30
N ASP A 256 11.86 -4.18 -16.50
CA ASP A 256 10.61 -4.20 -17.24
C ASP A 256 10.19 -5.61 -17.70
N SER A 257 11.17 -6.48 -18.00
CA SER A 257 10.96 -7.81 -18.58
C SER A 257 10.96 -8.92 -17.55
N GLY A 258 10.28 -10.04 -17.83
CA GLY A 258 10.29 -11.24 -16.98
C GLY A 258 8.98 -11.49 -16.24
N GLN A 259 7.98 -10.65 -16.50
CA GLN A 259 6.67 -10.70 -15.86
C GLN A 259 5.62 -11.29 -16.81
N PHE A 260 5.02 -12.41 -16.42
CA PHE A 260 4.06 -13.14 -17.23
C PHE A 260 3.15 -14.01 -16.37
N GLY A 261 2.03 -14.43 -16.94
CA GLY A 261 1.13 -15.35 -16.26
C GLY A 261 0.36 -16.24 -17.22
N LEU A 262 -0.13 -17.35 -16.67
CA LEU A 262 -1.03 -18.31 -17.29
C LEU A 262 -2.16 -18.62 -16.31
N ALA A 263 -3.39 -18.59 -16.79
CA ALA A 263 -4.54 -19.08 -16.05
C ALA A 263 -5.32 -20.10 -16.88
N VAL A 264 -5.89 -21.09 -16.20
CA VAL A 264 -6.82 -22.05 -16.79
C VAL A 264 -8.09 -22.02 -15.96
N ARG A 265 -9.23 -21.82 -16.61
CA ARG A 265 -10.53 -21.89 -15.94
C ARG A 265 -11.35 -23.04 -16.46
N LYS A 266 -12.21 -23.53 -15.58
CA LYS A 266 -13.13 -24.61 -15.87
C LYS A 266 -14.48 -24.36 -15.20
N TYR A 267 -15.50 -24.09 -16.01
CA TYR A 267 -16.88 -24.13 -15.58
C TYR A 267 -17.44 -25.55 -15.61
N VAL A 268 -18.03 -26.00 -14.51
CA VAL A 268 -18.61 -27.33 -14.32
C VAL A 268 -20.12 -27.21 -14.10
N GLU A 269 -20.88 -27.26 -15.20
CA GLU A 269 -22.34 -27.11 -15.22
C GLU A 269 -23.08 -27.96 -14.18
N LYS A 270 -22.64 -29.19 -13.94
CA LYS A 270 -23.31 -30.13 -13.02
C LYS A 270 -23.39 -29.63 -11.57
N ILE A 271 -22.46 -28.78 -11.16
CA ILE A 271 -22.37 -28.23 -9.81
C ILE A 271 -22.39 -26.70 -9.80
N ASP A 272 -22.72 -26.06 -10.93
CA ASP A 272 -22.76 -24.59 -11.05
C ASP A 272 -21.53 -23.93 -10.42
N THR A 273 -20.33 -24.41 -10.79
CA THR A 273 -19.07 -23.98 -10.19
C THR A 273 -18.03 -23.71 -11.25
N GLU A 274 -17.40 -22.54 -11.19
CA GLU A 274 -16.16 -22.24 -11.91
C GLU A 274 -14.96 -22.52 -11.01
N PHE A 275 -13.93 -23.17 -11.56
CA PHE A 275 -12.63 -23.32 -10.93
C PHE A 275 -11.57 -22.59 -11.74
N GLY A 276 -10.62 -21.96 -11.05
CA GLY A 276 -9.44 -21.34 -11.64
C GLY A 276 -8.15 -21.96 -11.14
N LEU A 277 -7.18 -22.13 -12.03
CA LEU A 277 -5.78 -22.43 -11.72
C LEU A 277 -4.92 -21.32 -12.31
N TYR A 278 -4.02 -20.76 -11.51
CA TYR A 278 -3.21 -19.60 -11.87
C TYR A 278 -1.73 -19.88 -11.61
N TYR A 279 -0.89 -19.40 -12.52
CA TYR A 279 0.54 -19.20 -12.30
C TYR A 279 0.93 -17.83 -12.84
N GLN A 280 1.69 -17.08 -12.06
CA GLN A 280 2.30 -15.84 -12.53
C GLN A 280 3.66 -15.60 -11.89
N ARG A 281 4.56 -15.00 -12.65
CA ARG A 281 5.83 -14.45 -12.15
C ARG A 281 5.75 -12.93 -12.24
N LEU A 282 5.96 -12.27 -11.11
CA LEU A 282 5.93 -10.81 -11.00
C LEU A 282 7.18 -10.31 -10.29
N HIS A 283 7.55 -9.05 -10.51
CA HIS A 283 8.52 -8.38 -9.66
C HIS A 283 7.79 -7.65 -8.55
N ASN A 284 8.40 -7.56 -7.37
CA ASN A 284 7.78 -6.90 -6.24
C ASN A 284 7.45 -5.44 -6.59
N ARG A 285 6.29 -4.95 -6.14
CA ARG A 285 5.79 -3.59 -6.43
C ARG A 285 5.79 -2.70 -5.20
N THR A 286 6.00 -3.29 -4.03
CA THR A 286 6.10 -2.57 -2.76
C THR A 286 7.58 -2.40 -2.41
N PRO A 287 8.05 -1.21 -2.02
CA PRO A 287 9.45 -1.00 -1.71
C PRO A 287 9.90 -1.81 -0.50
N VAL A 288 11.14 -2.28 -0.53
CA VAL A 288 11.91 -2.69 0.66
C VAL A 288 13.12 -1.80 0.80
N LEU A 289 13.65 -1.72 2.02
CA LEU A 289 14.78 -0.86 2.36
C LEU A 289 16.06 -1.70 2.50
N ASN A 290 17.19 -1.03 2.30
CA ASN A 290 18.51 -1.53 2.63
C ASN A 290 19.34 -0.37 3.21
N VAL A 291 20.39 -0.68 3.95
CA VAL A 291 21.41 0.31 4.35
C VAL A 291 22.61 0.17 3.44
N ARG A 292 23.09 1.28 2.85
CA ARG A 292 24.28 1.31 1.99
C ARG A 292 25.34 2.25 2.55
N TYR A 293 26.54 1.72 2.71
CA TYR A 293 27.77 2.47 2.99
C TYR A 293 28.47 2.80 1.67
N ASN A 294 28.86 4.07 1.45
CA ASN A 294 29.44 4.50 0.18
C ASN A 294 30.62 5.48 0.35
N ASN A 295 31.45 5.56 -0.69
CA ASN A 295 32.68 6.36 -0.76
C ASN A 295 32.42 7.78 -1.30
N GLY A 296 31.45 8.50 -0.73
CA GLY A 296 31.19 9.90 -1.09
C GLY A 296 32.11 10.89 -0.36
N ALA A 297 32.31 12.09 -0.92
CA ALA A 297 33.06 13.14 -0.25
C ALA A 297 32.37 13.61 1.04
N ILE A 298 33.18 13.82 2.07
CA ILE A 298 32.79 14.35 3.39
C ILE A 298 32.16 15.73 3.19
N ALA A 299 30.88 15.91 3.52
CA ALA A 299 30.35 17.25 3.73
C ALA A 299 30.85 17.75 5.10
N ASP A 300 31.87 18.60 5.07
CA ASP A 300 32.41 19.28 6.24
C ASP A 300 31.30 20.11 6.92
N GLY A 301 30.93 19.79 8.18
CA GLY A 301 29.89 20.55 8.88
C GLY A 301 29.19 19.91 10.09
N SER A 302 29.45 18.66 10.50
CA SER A 302 28.81 18.10 11.71
C SER A 302 29.32 18.81 12.98
N LEU A 303 28.49 19.68 13.55
CA LEU A 303 28.78 20.46 14.78
C LEU A 303 28.84 19.60 16.07
N LEU A 304 28.69 18.28 15.97
CA LEU A 304 28.69 17.36 17.13
C LEU A 304 29.67 16.18 17.02
N GLY A 305 30.61 16.21 16.06
CA GLY A 305 31.66 15.17 15.97
C GLY A 305 31.17 13.82 15.44
N ALA A 306 30.08 13.78 14.67
CA ALA A 306 29.53 12.57 14.07
C ALA A 306 30.14 12.28 12.66
N ASN A 307 30.71 11.08 12.55
CA ASN A 307 31.12 10.23 11.41
C ASN A 307 31.50 10.78 10.01
N PRO A 308 32.66 10.36 9.45
CA PRO A 308 33.14 10.72 8.11
C PRO A 308 32.71 9.81 6.95
N VAL A 309 31.80 8.83 7.13
CA VAL A 309 31.38 7.89 6.07
C VAL A 309 29.94 8.19 5.61
N PRO A 310 29.73 8.58 4.34
CA PRO A 310 28.39 8.75 3.78
C PRO A 310 27.60 7.44 3.83
N THR A 311 26.42 7.51 4.45
CA THR A 311 25.51 6.38 4.58
C THR A 311 24.18 6.77 3.98
N TYR A 312 23.63 5.87 3.18
CA TYR A 312 22.37 6.04 2.48
C TYR A 312 21.43 4.91 2.87
N TYR A 313 20.13 5.14 2.79
CA TYR A 313 19.18 4.04 2.69
C TYR A 313 18.82 3.84 1.22
N GLN A 314 18.77 2.59 0.76
CA GLN A 314 18.42 2.27 -0.61
C GLN A 314 17.02 1.67 -0.64
N VAL A 315 16.17 2.20 -1.53
CA VAL A 315 14.88 1.57 -1.86
C VAL A 315 15.10 0.60 -3.01
N GLN A 316 14.58 -0.62 -2.84
CA GLN A 316 14.72 -1.70 -3.82
C GLN A 316 13.37 -2.40 -4.06
N TYR A 317 13.20 -2.93 -5.26
CA TYR A 317 12.04 -3.73 -5.67
C TYR A 317 12.48 -5.14 -6.12
N PRO A 318 12.60 -6.11 -5.20
CA PRO A 318 13.14 -7.43 -5.53
C PRO A 318 12.35 -8.15 -6.61
N GLU A 319 13.07 -8.72 -7.58
CA GLU A 319 12.50 -9.41 -8.73
C GLU A 319 12.07 -10.86 -8.41
N ASP A 320 11.45 -11.49 -9.40
CA ASP A 320 11.14 -12.92 -9.46
C ASP A 320 10.35 -13.52 -8.28
N VAL A 321 9.15 -12.99 -8.02
CA VAL A 321 8.16 -13.60 -7.13
C VAL A 321 7.22 -14.51 -7.94
N ASP A 322 7.29 -15.82 -7.69
CA ASP A 322 6.42 -16.81 -8.32
C ASP A 322 5.13 -16.99 -7.50
N ILE A 323 3.97 -16.91 -8.14
CA ILE A 323 2.66 -16.99 -7.49
C ILE A 323 1.83 -18.08 -8.15
N TRP A 324 1.36 -19.02 -7.34
CA TRP A 324 0.44 -20.08 -7.73
C TRP A 324 -0.92 -19.81 -7.08
N GLY A 325 -2.01 -20.09 -7.79
CA GLY A 325 -3.35 -19.84 -7.29
C GLY A 325 -4.33 -20.95 -7.66
N LEU A 326 -5.26 -21.23 -6.77
CA LEU A 326 -6.45 -22.03 -7.02
C LEU A 326 -7.67 -21.24 -6.57
N SER A 327 -8.72 -21.18 -7.38
CA SER A 327 -9.97 -20.54 -6.99
C SER A 327 -11.20 -21.37 -7.32
N PHE A 328 -12.31 -21.06 -6.65
CA PHE A 328 -13.63 -21.51 -7.03
C PHE A 328 -14.65 -20.38 -6.86
N ALA A 329 -15.72 -20.41 -7.66
CA ALA A 329 -16.90 -19.57 -7.50
C ALA A 329 -18.17 -20.40 -7.76
N THR A 330 -19.13 -20.36 -6.85
CA THR A 330 -20.36 -21.15 -6.91
C THR A 330 -21.53 -20.48 -6.18
N ASN A 331 -22.73 -21.03 -6.33
CA ASN A 331 -23.92 -20.63 -5.58
C ASN A 331 -24.34 -21.74 -4.60
N ILE A 332 -24.37 -21.43 -3.31
CA ILE A 332 -24.93 -22.30 -2.28
C ILE A 332 -26.31 -21.77 -1.91
N GLY A 333 -27.34 -22.31 -2.55
CA GLY A 333 -28.71 -21.80 -2.43
C GLY A 333 -28.82 -20.40 -3.04
N THR A 334 -28.99 -19.38 -2.19
CA THR A 334 -29.11 -17.97 -2.61
C THR A 334 -27.85 -17.14 -2.29
N VAL A 335 -26.82 -17.79 -1.73
CA VAL A 335 -25.55 -17.15 -1.38
C VAL A 335 -24.53 -17.46 -2.47
N ALA A 336 -23.99 -16.43 -3.11
CA ALA A 336 -22.83 -16.58 -3.97
C ALA A 336 -21.59 -16.73 -3.08
N VAL A 337 -20.83 -17.79 -3.27
CA VAL A 337 -19.64 -18.12 -2.49
C VAL A 337 -18.47 -18.30 -3.44
N SER A 338 -17.40 -17.58 -3.16
CA SER A 338 -16.12 -17.76 -3.84
C SER A 338 -15.00 -17.99 -2.84
N GLY A 339 -13.91 -18.59 -3.30
CA GLY A 339 -12.74 -18.79 -2.48
C GLY A 339 -11.48 -18.97 -3.30
N GLU A 340 -10.35 -18.68 -2.67
CA GLU A 340 -9.05 -18.70 -3.31
C GLU A 340 -7.96 -19.11 -2.32
N VAL A 341 -7.01 -19.90 -2.81
CA VAL A 341 -5.74 -20.17 -2.13
C VAL A 341 -4.62 -19.73 -3.06
N SER A 342 -3.70 -18.90 -2.57
CA SER A 342 -2.49 -18.50 -3.27
C SER A 342 -1.24 -18.89 -2.49
N TYR A 343 -0.19 -19.25 -3.22
CA TYR A 343 1.14 -19.52 -2.69
C TYR A 343 2.14 -18.64 -3.43
N LYS A 344 2.72 -17.69 -2.71
CA LYS A 344 3.72 -16.74 -3.18
C LYS A 344 5.08 -17.26 -2.72
N LYS A 345 5.87 -17.76 -3.65
CA LYS A 345 7.22 -18.22 -3.40
C LYS A 345 8.17 -17.04 -3.43
N ASP A 346 9.16 -17.04 -2.55
CA ASP A 346 10.26 -16.09 -2.58
C ASP A 346 9.79 -14.63 -2.40
N LEU A 347 8.72 -14.38 -1.64
CA LEU A 347 8.20 -13.04 -1.36
C LEU A 347 9.21 -12.26 -0.51
N PRO A 348 9.69 -11.08 -0.95
CA PRO A 348 10.56 -10.24 -0.13
C PRO A 348 9.77 -9.64 1.04
N VAL A 349 10.31 -9.79 2.25
CA VAL A 349 9.76 -9.24 3.49
C VAL A 349 10.83 -8.39 4.16
N GLY A 350 10.50 -7.11 4.38
CA GLY A 350 11.42 -6.16 5.01
C GLY A 350 11.64 -6.47 6.49
N VAL A 351 12.90 -6.39 6.91
CA VAL A 351 13.30 -6.29 8.32
C VAL A 351 12.66 -5.02 8.89
N ASN A 352 12.42 -5.00 10.20
CA ASN A 352 11.92 -3.80 10.86
C ASN A 352 12.85 -2.60 10.59
N GLY A 353 12.29 -1.54 9.99
CA GLY A 353 13.05 -0.36 9.57
C GLY A 353 13.82 0.29 10.72
N THR A 354 13.26 0.35 11.93
CA THR A 354 13.98 0.90 13.09
C THR A 354 15.17 0.02 13.49
N THR A 355 15.03 -1.30 13.44
CA THR A 355 16.11 -2.25 13.72
C THR A 355 17.22 -2.15 12.68
N GLU A 356 16.83 -2.10 11.41
CA GLU A 356 17.71 -1.94 10.27
C GLU A 356 18.52 -0.63 10.38
N LEU A 357 17.84 0.50 10.56
CA LEU A 357 18.44 1.82 10.59
C LEU A 357 19.30 2.04 11.84
N LEU A 358 18.82 1.66 13.03
CA LEU A 358 19.63 1.76 14.25
C LEU A 358 20.87 0.87 14.18
N GLY A 359 20.72 -0.38 13.72
CA GLY A 359 21.85 -1.28 13.57
C GLY A 359 22.88 -0.77 12.56
N GLY A 360 22.41 -0.29 11.40
CA GLY A 360 23.25 0.26 10.34
C GLY A 360 24.02 1.51 10.77
N LEU A 361 23.34 2.48 11.39
CA LEU A 361 23.95 3.76 11.77
C LEU A 361 24.92 3.62 12.95
N ARG A 362 24.66 2.70 13.89
CA ARG A 362 25.54 2.51 15.06
C ARG A 362 26.89 1.92 14.75
N VAL A 363 26.99 1.05 13.73
CA VAL A 363 28.28 0.52 13.24
C VAL A 363 29.25 1.64 12.88
N LEU A 364 28.73 2.77 12.41
CA LEU A 364 29.52 3.97 12.12
C LEU A 364 29.92 4.69 13.41
N ALA A 365 28.94 4.98 14.28
CA ALA A 365 29.10 5.82 15.48
C ALA A 365 30.20 5.33 16.44
N THR A 366 30.38 4.03 16.57
CA THR A 366 31.37 3.45 17.50
C THR A 366 32.69 3.07 16.83
N GLN A 367 32.80 3.27 15.50
CA GLN A 367 33.70 2.54 14.61
C GLN A 367 33.46 1.01 14.71
N ALA A 368 33.69 0.26 13.62
CA ALA A 368 33.44 -1.18 13.50
C ALA A 368 34.28 -2.10 14.43
N SER A 369 34.81 -1.57 15.52
CA SER A 369 35.63 -2.24 16.53
C SER A 369 35.00 -3.52 17.12
N LEU A 370 33.66 -3.62 17.12
CA LEU A 370 32.92 -4.79 17.58
C LEU A 370 32.53 -5.76 16.46
N CYS A 371 32.71 -5.42 15.19
CA CYS A 371 32.31 -6.29 14.09
C CYS A 371 33.11 -7.59 14.10
N GLY A 372 32.41 -8.73 14.04
CA GLY A 372 33.01 -10.06 14.16
C GLY A 372 33.29 -10.48 15.61
N THR A 373 32.83 -9.72 16.61
CA THR A 373 32.89 -10.11 18.02
C THR A 373 31.51 -10.59 18.51
N PRO A 374 31.45 -11.49 19.52
CA PRO A 374 30.18 -11.89 20.14
C PRO A 374 29.39 -10.76 20.79
N ALA A 375 30.00 -9.59 21.02
CA ALA A 375 29.35 -8.43 21.64
C ALA A 375 28.59 -7.55 20.62
N GLN A 376 28.70 -7.80 19.32
CA GLN A 376 28.11 -6.96 18.27
C GLN A 376 26.57 -6.89 18.36
N ASP A 377 25.90 -8.01 18.65
CA ASP A 377 24.43 -8.08 18.66
C ASP A 377 23.84 -7.32 19.85
N ALA A 378 24.59 -7.18 20.95
CA ALA A 378 24.18 -6.38 22.11
C ALA A 378 24.19 -4.86 21.83
N VAL A 379 25.00 -4.41 20.86
CA VAL A 379 25.23 -2.99 20.57
C VAL A 379 24.50 -2.54 19.30
N TYR A 380 24.52 -3.38 18.27
CA TYR A 380 23.97 -3.10 16.94
C TYR A 380 22.63 -3.82 16.68
N GLY A 381 22.15 -4.64 17.63
CA GLY A 381 20.93 -5.43 17.50
C GLY A 381 21.04 -6.57 16.49
N GLN A 382 19.90 -7.20 16.18
CA GLN A 382 19.79 -8.36 15.28
C GLN A 382 20.30 -8.09 13.86
N PHE A 383 20.17 -6.85 13.38
CA PHE A 383 20.67 -6.43 12.07
C PHE A 383 22.18 -6.18 12.04
N GLY A 384 22.81 -6.11 13.22
CA GLY A 384 24.21 -5.74 13.40
C GLY A 384 25.19 -6.59 12.60
N ALA A 385 24.95 -7.90 12.50
CA ALA A 385 25.81 -8.78 11.70
C ALA A 385 25.81 -8.39 10.20
N ARG A 386 24.64 -8.09 9.61
CA ARG A 386 24.53 -7.66 8.21
C ARG A 386 25.18 -6.30 7.99
N ALA A 387 24.89 -5.35 8.88
CA ALA A 387 25.50 -4.02 8.88
C ALA A 387 27.02 -4.08 8.99
N CYS A 388 27.56 -4.90 9.90
CA CYS A 388 28.99 -5.11 10.07
C CYS A 388 29.66 -5.72 8.84
N GLN A 389 29.05 -6.75 8.23
CA GLN A 389 29.58 -7.35 7.01
C GLN A 389 29.58 -6.34 5.85
N ALA A 390 28.51 -5.57 5.69
CA ALA A 390 28.42 -4.52 4.69
C ALA A 390 29.47 -3.42 4.90
N PHE A 391 29.70 -3.00 6.15
CA PHE A 391 30.74 -2.04 6.48
C PHE A 391 32.15 -2.57 6.15
N ILE A 392 32.45 -3.83 6.48
CA ILE A 392 33.72 -4.47 6.14
C ILE A 392 33.89 -4.57 4.61
N SER A 393 32.85 -4.98 3.89
CA SER A 393 32.85 -5.02 2.43
C SER A 393 33.09 -3.63 1.85
N TYR A 394 32.41 -2.59 2.34
CA TYR A 394 32.70 -1.21 1.97
C TYR A 394 34.17 -0.85 2.18
N ALA A 395 34.72 -1.14 3.36
CA ALA A 395 36.11 -0.81 3.70
C ALA A 395 37.15 -1.58 2.85
N THR A 396 36.77 -2.70 2.22
CA THR A 396 37.69 -3.59 1.51
C THR A 396 37.51 -3.57 -0.02
N THR A 397 36.27 -3.50 -0.50
CA THR A 397 35.90 -3.57 -1.93
C THR A 397 35.21 -2.30 -2.43
N GLY A 398 34.77 -1.42 -1.53
CA GLY A 398 33.99 -0.22 -1.86
C GLY A 398 32.49 -0.45 -2.05
N ASP A 399 32.01 -1.69 -1.90
CA ASP A 399 30.58 -2.05 -1.96
C ASP A 399 30.10 -2.50 -0.58
N GLY A 400 29.24 -1.70 0.06
CA GLY A 400 28.72 -1.98 1.39
C GLY A 400 27.21 -1.94 1.49
N LEU A 401 26.53 -2.87 0.84
CA LEU A 401 25.08 -3.05 1.00
C LEU A 401 24.77 -4.02 2.15
N ALA A 402 24.06 -3.54 3.16
CA ALA A 402 23.40 -4.37 4.16
C ALA A 402 21.95 -4.60 3.74
N GLN A 403 21.64 -5.81 3.31
CA GLN A 403 20.31 -6.16 2.81
C GLN A 403 19.26 -6.14 3.94
N GLY A 404 18.26 -5.26 3.83
CA GLY A 404 17.20 -5.00 4.82
C GLY A 404 15.95 -5.89 4.67
N TRP A 405 16.05 -7.02 3.97
CA TRP A 405 14.91 -7.91 3.71
C TRP A 405 15.36 -9.35 3.49
N ASP A 406 14.43 -10.29 3.60
CA ASP A 406 14.63 -11.71 3.31
C ASP A 406 13.45 -12.28 2.52
N ARG A 407 13.65 -13.44 1.90
CA ARG A 407 12.62 -14.10 1.11
C ARG A 407 11.90 -15.17 1.92
N PHE A 408 10.58 -15.13 1.89
CA PHE A 408 9.74 -16.12 2.53
C PHE A 408 8.69 -16.65 1.57
N ASP A 409 8.32 -17.91 1.79
CA ASP A 409 7.16 -18.49 1.15
C ASP A 409 5.90 -18.13 1.94
N VAL A 410 4.90 -17.59 1.25
CA VAL A 410 3.66 -17.11 1.86
C VAL A 410 2.47 -17.82 1.25
N THR A 411 1.66 -18.46 2.08
CA THR A 411 0.38 -19.05 1.68
C THR A 411 -0.75 -18.16 2.18
N GLN A 412 -1.71 -17.84 1.31
CA GLN A 412 -2.92 -17.10 1.68
C GLN A 412 -4.15 -17.89 1.25
N ALA A 413 -5.13 -18.00 2.12
CA ALA A 413 -6.41 -18.63 1.83
C ALA A 413 -7.55 -17.71 2.23
N GLN A 414 -8.56 -17.58 1.37
CA GLN A 414 -9.68 -16.67 1.61
C GLN A 414 -10.98 -17.15 0.98
N SER A 415 -12.09 -16.65 1.49
CA SER A 415 -13.42 -16.91 0.96
C SER A 415 -14.33 -15.71 1.13
N THR A 416 -15.08 -15.40 0.07
CA THR A 416 -16.12 -14.38 0.05
C THR A 416 -17.50 -15.03 -0.01
N ALA A 417 -18.44 -14.45 0.72
CA ALA A 417 -19.87 -14.74 0.60
C ALA A 417 -20.65 -13.46 0.32
N ILE A 418 -21.51 -13.51 -0.68
CA ILE A 418 -22.43 -12.43 -1.07
C ILE A 418 -23.85 -12.95 -0.93
N TYR A 419 -24.67 -12.21 -0.19
CA TYR A 419 -26.07 -12.51 0.00
C TYR A 419 -26.93 -11.27 -0.26
N PHE A 420 -28.02 -11.46 -0.99
CA PHE A 420 -29.02 -10.42 -1.24
C PHE A 420 -30.30 -10.78 -0.50
N TRP A 421 -30.70 -9.91 0.43
CA TRP A 421 -31.99 -9.97 1.08
C TRP A 421 -32.96 -9.02 0.39
N GLU A 422 -33.67 -9.55 -0.60
CA GLU A 422 -34.72 -8.82 -1.31
C GLU A 422 -35.85 -8.44 -0.36
N GLN A 423 -36.35 -7.21 -0.49
CA GLN A 423 -37.44 -6.65 0.34
C GLN A 423 -37.13 -6.67 1.85
N GLY A 424 -35.84 -6.71 2.23
CA GLY A 424 -35.39 -6.71 3.61
C GLY A 424 -35.37 -5.31 4.23
N LEU A 425 -35.69 -5.18 5.52
CA LEU A 425 -35.63 -3.90 6.27
C LEU A 425 -36.39 -2.73 5.62
N GLY A 426 -37.43 -3.02 4.82
CA GLY A 426 -38.17 -2.02 4.04
C GLY A 426 -37.41 -1.45 2.83
N ALA A 427 -36.20 -1.94 2.55
CA ALA A 427 -35.42 -1.63 1.37
C ALA A 427 -35.91 -2.46 0.17
N GLU A 428 -35.60 -2.04 -1.06
CA GLU A 428 -35.76 -2.89 -2.25
C GLU A 428 -34.86 -4.12 -2.12
N ARG A 429 -33.60 -3.89 -1.73
CA ARG A 429 -32.59 -4.92 -1.51
C ARG A 429 -31.61 -4.51 -0.43
N VAL A 430 -31.27 -5.47 0.44
CA VAL A 430 -30.11 -5.38 1.33
C VAL A 430 -29.01 -6.29 0.77
N SER A 431 -27.85 -5.72 0.47
CA SER A 431 -26.66 -6.44 0.01
C SER A 431 -25.70 -6.65 1.16
N LEU A 432 -25.36 -7.91 1.44
CA LEU A 432 -24.39 -8.31 2.43
C LEU A 432 -23.21 -8.98 1.73
N VAL A 433 -21.99 -8.50 2.02
CA VAL A 433 -20.75 -9.05 1.49
C VAL A 433 -19.80 -9.26 2.64
N GLY A 434 -19.30 -10.48 2.81
CA GLY A 434 -18.31 -10.81 3.83
C GLY A 434 -17.15 -11.58 3.22
N GLU A 435 -15.93 -11.27 3.64
CA GLU A 435 -14.73 -12.00 3.26
C GLU A 435 -13.89 -12.31 4.50
N VAL A 436 -13.38 -13.54 4.58
CA VAL A 436 -12.41 -13.95 5.60
C VAL A 436 -11.15 -14.41 4.89
N ALA A 437 -9.98 -14.05 5.43
CA ALA A 437 -8.71 -14.52 4.91
C ALA A 437 -7.71 -14.84 6.03
N TRP A 438 -6.84 -15.79 5.72
CA TRP A 438 -5.69 -16.20 6.52
C TRP A 438 -4.42 -16.10 5.66
N ILE A 439 -3.32 -15.69 6.27
CA ILE A 439 -1.99 -15.61 5.67
C ILE A 439 -1.01 -16.33 6.59
N GLY A 440 -0.30 -17.32 6.04
CA GLY A 440 0.78 -18.06 6.69
C GLY A 440 2.13 -17.78 6.05
N VAL A 441 3.16 -17.58 6.88
CA VAL A 441 4.54 -17.36 6.45
C VAL A 441 5.37 -18.56 6.88
N SER A 442 5.95 -19.26 5.90
CA SER A 442 6.80 -20.42 6.14
C SER A 442 8.17 -19.99 6.66
N ASP A 443 8.73 -20.77 7.59
CA ASP A 443 10.10 -20.64 8.10
C ASP A 443 10.46 -19.23 8.62
N LEU A 444 9.47 -18.49 9.12
CA LEU A 444 9.69 -17.19 9.76
C LEU A 444 10.51 -17.39 11.05
N PRO A 445 11.69 -16.76 11.19
CA PRO A 445 12.50 -16.88 12.40
C PRO A 445 11.84 -16.15 13.58
N SER A 446 12.35 -16.39 14.78
CA SER A 446 11.89 -15.67 15.97
C SER A 446 12.31 -14.19 15.93
N ILE A 447 11.56 -13.33 16.62
CA ILE A 447 11.87 -11.89 16.77
C ILE A 447 13.28 -11.66 17.36
N ALA A 448 13.72 -12.56 18.25
CA ALA A 448 15.06 -12.52 18.84
C ALA A 448 16.18 -12.77 17.81
N GLU A 449 15.87 -13.48 16.73
CA GLU A 449 16.80 -13.72 15.62
C GLU A 449 16.73 -12.61 14.58
N MET A 450 15.53 -12.24 14.12
CA MET A 450 15.33 -11.11 13.21
C MET A 450 13.87 -10.62 13.26
N PRO A 451 13.60 -9.35 13.61
CA PRO A 451 12.26 -8.76 13.52
C PRO A 451 11.93 -8.30 12.10
N TYR A 452 10.73 -8.62 11.60
CA TYR A 452 10.25 -8.17 10.28
C TYR A 452 9.03 -7.26 10.40
N GLY A 453 8.91 -6.32 9.46
CA GLY A 453 7.82 -5.35 9.39
C GLY A 453 7.76 -4.42 10.61
N ARG A 454 6.55 -4.07 11.05
CA ARG A 454 6.24 -3.08 12.09
C ARG A 454 6.64 -1.65 11.69
N ASN A 455 5.68 -0.73 11.81
CA ASN A 455 5.92 0.67 11.51
C ASN A 455 6.99 1.26 12.45
N PRO A 456 7.97 2.04 11.93
CA PRO A 456 9.07 2.58 12.73
C PRO A 456 8.66 3.40 13.95
N ILE A 457 7.49 4.04 13.94
CA ILE A 457 6.95 4.81 15.08
C ILE A 457 6.89 3.97 16.36
N PHE A 458 6.73 2.65 16.23
CA PHE A 458 6.62 1.74 17.36
C PHE A 458 7.96 1.17 17.81
N GLY A 459 9.08 1.59 17.21
CA GLY A 459 10.45 1.27 17.65
C GLY A 459 10.97 -0.14 17.30
N PRO A 460 12.20 -0.45 17.74
CA PRO A 460 12.83 -1.77 17.59
C PRO A 460 12.27 -2.79 18.61
N PRO A 461 12.65 -4.09 18.53
CA PRO A 461 12.29 -5.07 19.55
C PRO A 461 12.92 -4.73 20.93
N SER A 462 12.37 -5.36 21.97
CA SER A 462 12.64 -5.09 23.40
C SER A 462 14.09 -5.29 23.84
N ASN A 463 14.88 -6.02 23.05
CA ASN A 463 16.27 -6.37 23.32
C ASN A 463 17.30 -5.39 22.70
N PHE A 464 16.87 -4.24 22.18
CA PHE A 464 17.78 -3.20 21.71
C PHE A 464 18.27 -2.33 22.88
N PHE A 465 19.59 -2.16 23.05
CA PHE A 465 20.18 -1.45 24.20
C PHE A 465 20.75 -0.09 23.82
N ASP A 466 20.60 0.92 24.69
CA ASP A 466 21.34 2.18 24.61
C ASP A 466 22.80 1.92 25.01
N THR A 467 23.72 2.24 24.09
CA THR A 467 25.16 2.04 24.27
C THR A 467 25.79 3.01 25.26
N THR A 468 25.09 4.10 25.60
CA THR A 468 25.53 5.14 26.54
C THR A 468 25.13 4.80 27.98
N THR A 469 23.95 4.21 28.17
CA THR A 469 23.39 3.92 29.50
C THR A 469 23.40 2.43 29.86
N GLY A 470 23.60 1.54 28.88
CA GLY A 470 23.55 0.09 29.05
C GLY A 470 22.16 -0.45 29.41
N GLN A 471 21.11 0.36 29.19
CA GLN A 471 19.71 0.00 29.45
C GLN A 471 18.99 -0.30 28.13
N PRO A 472 17.92 -1.11 28.13
CA PRO A 472 17.04 -1.24 26.96
C PRO A 472 16.56 0.13 26.48
N ILE A 473 16.52 0.37 25.16
CA ILE A 473 15.90 1.56 24.57
C ILE A 473 14.39 1.40 24.68
N ASN A 474 13.86 1.79 25.84
CA ASN A 474 12.46 1.66 26.23
C ASN A 474 11.96 0.21 26.31
N VAL A 475 11.08 -0.09 27.27
CA VAL A 475 10.39 -1.38 27.33
C VAL A 475 9.29 -1.36 26.27
N ILE A 476 9.68 -1.57 25.02
CA ILE A 476 8.75 -1.67 23.89
C ILE A 476 8.29 -3.13 23.80
N PRO A 477 6.97 -3.42 23.84
CA PRO A 477 6.49 -4.78 23.66
C PRO A 477 6.95 -5.37 22.32
N ASP A 478 7.32 -6.66 22.31
CA ASP A 478 7.69 -7.42 21.10
C ASP A 478 6.50 -7.78 20.20
N ASP A 479 5.41 -7.04 20.32
CA ASP A 479 4.19 -7.23 19.55
C ASP A 479 4.21 -6.40 18.26
N GLY A 480 3.35 -6.74 17.30
CA GLY A 480 3.17 -5.95 16.07
C GLY A 480 4.17 -6.21 14.94
N PHE A 481 5.19 -7.04 15.14
CA PHE A 481 6.02 -7.58 14.07
C PHE A 481 5.27 -8.63 13.25
N VAL A 482 5.79 -8.96 12.06
CA VAL A 482 5.25 -10.03 11.21
C VAL A 482 5.17 -11.34 12.01
N THR A 483 4.05 -12.04 11.90
CA THR A 483 3.80 -13.33 12.56
C THR A 483 3.68 -14.45 11.53
N SER A 484 4.01 -15.69 11.93
CA SER A 484 3.90 -16.85 11.04
C SER A 484 2.46 -17.13 10.59
N ASN A 485 1.47 -16.65 11.35
CA ASN A 485 0.06 -16.74 11.03
C ASN A 485 -0.61 -15.42 11.30
N SER A 486 -1.45 -14.97 10.38
CA SER A 486 -2.33 -13.81 10.55
C SER A 486 -3.67 -14.08 9.89
N TRP A 487 -4.76 -13.51 10.44
CA TRP A 487 -6.08 -13.63 9.82
C TRP A 487 -6.99 -12.48 10.21
N GLY A 488 -7.99 -12.25 9.36
CA GLY A 488 -8.97 -11.21 9.57
C GLY A 488 -10.16 -11.37 8.64
N TYR A 489 -11.11 -10.45 8.79
CA TYR A 489 -12.29 -10.41 7.94
C TYR A 489 -12.68 -8.98 7.57
N ARG A 490 -13.43 -8.87 6.48
CA ARG A 490 -14.04 -7.66 5.96
C ARG A 490 -15.53 -7.93 5.77
N PHE A 491 -16.35 -6.95 6.08
CA PHE A 491 -17.79 -7.03 5.96
C PHE A 491 -18.33 -5.70 5.44
N ARG A 492 -19.27 -5.77 4.50
CA ARG A 492 -20.01 -4.61 4.00
C ARG A 492 -21.49 -4.95 3.94
N ALA A 493 -22.31 -4.04 4.47
CA ALA A 493 -23.75 -4.08 4.30
C ALA A 493 -24.23 -2.78 3.67
N SER A 494 -25.21 -2.86 2.77
CA SER A 494 -25.87 -1.69 2.19
C SER A 494 -27.32 -2.02 1.90
N ALA A 495 -28.20 -1.02 1.98
CA ALA A 495 -29.61 -1.18 1.70
C ALA A 495 -30.06 -0.10 0.73
N SER A 496 -30.71 -0.47 -0.38
CA SER A 496 -31.24 0.46 -1.36
C SER A 496 -32.70 0.80 -1.06
N TYR A 497 -32.99 2.09 -0.88
CA TYR A 497 -34.34 2.63 -0.73
C TYR A 497 -34.64 3.56 -1.92
N PRO A 498 -35.15 3.02 -3.04
CA PRO A 498 -35.53 3.82 -4.19
C PRO A 498 -36.65 4.79 -3.86
N ASN A 499 -36.59 6.00 -4.44
CA ASN A 499 -37.60 7.04 -4.25
C ASN A 499 -37.92 7.35 -2.78
N ALA A 500 -36.94 7.21 -1.88
CA ALA A 500 -37.10 7.50 -0.46
C ALA A 500 -37.57 8.94 -0.22
N PHE A 501 -37.10 9.89 -1.04
CA PHE A 501 -37.60 11.26 -1.04
C PHE A 501 -37.44 11.93 -2.41
N ALA A 502 -38.51 12.50 -2.96
CA ALA A 502 -38.48 13.34 -4.18
C ALA A 502 -37.75 12.72 -5.39
N GLY A 503 -37.83 11.39 -5.57
CA GLY A 503 -37.15 10.68 -6.66
C GLY A 503 -35.68 10.33 -6.39
N ILE A 504 -35.17 10.63 -5.19
CA ILE A 504 -33.83 10.27 -4.73
C ILE A 504 -33.88 8.87 -4.11
N GLU A 505 -32.95 8.01 -4.54
CA GLU A 505 -32.63 6.75 -3.88
C GLU A 505 -31.67 7.03 -2.73
N LEU A 506 -31.95 6.48 -1.54
CA LEU A 506 -31.03 6.53 -0.40
C LEU A 506 -30.38 5.17 -0.17
N ILE A 507 -29.09 5.18 0.10
CA ILE A 507 -28.25 3.99 0.30
C ILE A 507 -27.47 4.12 1.61
N PRO A 508 -28.10 3.86 2.78
CA PRO A 508 -27.34 3.64 3.99
C PRO A 508 -26.44 2.42 3.83
N SER A 509 -25.19 2.56 4.26
CA SER A 509 -24.22 1.47 4.21
C SER A 509 -23.26 1.53 5.39
N LEU A 510 -22.73 0.35 5.73
CA LEU A 510 -21.66 0.20 6.69
C LEU A 510 -20.58 -0.73 6.13
N ALA A 511 -19.34 -0.47 6.50
CA ALA A 511 -18.21 -1.35 6.27
C ALA A 511 -17.48 -1.60 7.59
N TRP A 512 -17.05 -2.83 7.83
CA TRP A 512 -16.29 -3.25 8.99
C TRP A 512 -15.08 -4.07 8.54
N ALA A 513 -13.91 -3.74 9.08
CA ALA A 513 -12.67 -4.48 8.91
C ALA A 513 -12.13 -4.83 10.29
N HIS A 514 -11.73 -6.08 10.49
CA HIS A 514 -11.06 -6.51 11.70
C HIS A 514 -9.94 -7.49 11.36
N ASP A 515 -8.74 -7.10 11.72
CA ASP A 515 -7.53 -7.90 11.66
C ASP A 515 -7.42 -8.59 13.02
N VAL A 516 -7.87 -9.83 13.10
CA VAL A 516 -8.22 -10.46 14.37
C VAL A 516 -6.99 -10.88 15.16
N SER A 517 -6.02 -11.47 14.46
CA SER A 517 -4.79 -11.91 15.09
C SER A 517 -3.64 -11.92 14.09
N GLY A 518 -2.47 -11.46 14.54
CA GLY A 518 -1.21 -11.50 13.81
C GLY A 518 -1.06 -10.38 12.77
N THR A 519 0.18 -10.13 12.37
CA THR A 519 0.55 -9.11 11.38
C THR A 519 1.13 -9.80 10.16
N SER A 520 0.61 -9.48 8.97
CA SER A 520 1.07 -10.08 7.71
C SER A 520 2.31 -9.36 7.15
N PRO A 521 3.14 -10.03 6.31
CA PRO A 521 4.28 -9.39 5.64
C PRO A 521 3.90 -8.25 4.70
N THR A 522 2.80 -8.41 3.96
CA THR A 522 2.17 -7.34 3.20
C THR A 522 1.26 -6.52 4.13
N PRO A 523 0.94 -5.25 3.84
CA PRO A 523 0.13 -4.38 4.72
C PRO A 523 -1.38 -4.76 4.79
N THR A 524 -1.70 -6.05 4.74
CA THR A 524 -3.05 -6.61 4.75
C THR A 524 -3.65 -6.66 6.16
N PHE A 525 -2.93 -7.27 7.11
CA PHE A 525 -3.34 -7.47 8.50
C PHE A 525 -2.33 -6.84 9.47
N ILE A 526 -2.85 -6.08 10.43
CA ILE A 526 -2.11 -5.60 11.61
C ILE A 526 -2.83 -6.12 12.85
N ASP A 527 -2.11 -6.82 13.73
CA ASP A 527 -2.71 -7.54 14.87
C ASP A 527 -3.64 -6.68 15.73
N GLY A 528 -4.94 -6.99 15.72
CA GLY A 528 -5.99 -6.31 16.49
C GLY A 528 -6.56 -5.03 15.85
N ARG A 529 -6.11 -4.63 14.66
CA ARG A 529 -6.58 -3.42 13.96
C ARG A 529 -8.03 -3.55 13.55
N LYS A 530 -8.80 -2.48 13.75
CA LYS A 530 -10.19 -2.35 13.31
C LYS A 530 -10.38 -1.06 12.53
N ALA A 531 -11.23 -1.13 11.52
CA ALA A 531 -11.74 0.05 10.84
C ALA A 531 -13.24 -0.13 10.60
N PHE A 532 -14.01 0.93 10.75
CA PHE A 532 -15.42 0.90 10.40
C PHE A 532 -15.84 2.20 9.79
N SER A 533 -16.75 2.10 8.83
CA SER A 533 -17.27 3.23 8.09
C SER A 533 -18.79 3.17 8.06
N LEU A 534 -19.42 4.31 8.30
CA LEU A 534 -20.84 4.55 8.02
C LEU A 534 -20.93 5.54 6.88
N ALA A 535 -21.82 5.27 5.94
CA ALA A 535 -22.11 6.19 4.86
C ALA A 535 -23.61 6.22 4.55
N LEU A 536 -24.07 7.39 4.14
CA LEU A 536 -25.38 7.58 3.54
C LEU A 536 -25.17 8.12 2.12
N GLY A 537 -25.38 7.24 1.14
CA GLY A 537 -25.38 7.60 -0.27
C GLY A 537 -26.76 8.09 -0.73
N ALA A 538 -26.76 8.94 -1.74
CA ALA A 538 -27.95 9.44 -2.41
C ALA A 538 -27.73 9.43 -3.94
N ASN A 539 -28.60 8.76 -4.68
CA ASN A 539 -28.57 8.76 -6.15
C ASN A 539 -29.81 9.45 -6.71
N TYR A 540 -29.62 10.26 -7.76
CA TYR A 540 -30.70 10.92 -8.47
C TYR A 540 -30.51 10.79 -10.00
N LEU A 541 -31.55 10.28 -10.66
CA LEU A 541 -31.62 10.10 -12.12
C LEU A 541 -30.42 9.36 -12.74
N THR A 542 -29.81 8.43 -12.00
CA THR A 542 -28.59 7.68 -12.41
C THR A 542 -27.44 8.58 -12.88
N ARG A 543 -27.47 9.87 -12.53
CA ARG A 543 -26.58 10.91 -13.05
C ARG A 543 -25.85 11.65 -11.95
N TYR A 544 -26.55 11.91 -10.85
CA TYR A 544 -26.02 12.64 -9.70
C TYR A 544 -25.90 11.68 -8.54
N ARG A 545 -24.70 11.59 -7.96
CA ARG A 545 -24.42 10.79 -6.77
C ARG A 545 -23.91 11.70 -5.67
N GLY A 546 -24.43 11.58 -4.46
CA GLY A 546 -23.92 12.25 -3.28
C GLY A 546 -23.65 11.24 -2.17
N SER A 547 -22.67 11.52 -1.31
CA SER A 547 -22.42 10.69 -0.13
C SER A 547 -21.95 11.55 1.03
N ILE A 548 -22.37 11.17 2.23
CA ILE A 548 -21.77 11.61 3.49
C ILE A 548 -21.29 10.37 4.23
N SER A 549 -20.09 10.41 4.82
CA SER A 549 -19.54 9.28 5.55
C SER A 549 -18.70 9.69 6.74
N TYR A 550 -18.59 8.80 7.71
CA TYR A 550 -17.63 8.86 8.80
C TYR A 550 -16.92 7.51 8.90
N THR A 551 -15.61 7.53 8.93
CA THR A 551 -14.76 6.35 9.09
C THR A 551 -13.96 6.50 10.36
N TRP A 552 -13.98 5.46 11.19
CA TRP A 552 -13.17 5.39 12.39
C TRP A 552 -12.20 4.21 12.37
N PHE A 553 -11.03 4.42 12.96
CA PHE A 553 -9.96 3.46 13.15
C PHE A 553 -9.78 3.21 14.65
N SER A 554 -9.52 1.96 15.02
CA SER A 554 -9.30 1.64 16.44
C SER A 554 -8.52 0.34 16.61
N GLY A 555 -7.94 0.17 17.79
CA GLY A 555 -7.17 -1.03 18.12
C GLY A 555 -5.94 -1.21 17.23
N GLY A 556 -5.27 -2.33 17.43
CA GLY A 556 -4.01 -2.65 16.77
C GLY A 556 -2.81 -2.35 17.65
N ILE A 557 -1.95 -3.34 17.91
CA ILE A 557 -0.80 -3.16 18.82
C ILE A 557 0.33 -2.31 18.18
N ALA A 558 0.35 -2.22 16.85
CA ALA A 558 1.27 -1.40 16.07
C ALA A 558 0.56 -0.79 14.85
N ASN A 559 -0.61 -0.20 15.08
CA ASN A 559 -1.43 0.40 14.02
C ASN A 559 -1.16 1.91 13.90
N PRO A 560 -0.46 2.39 12.86
CA PRO A 560 -0.14 3.81 12.70
C PRO A 560 -1.33 4.65 12.22
N ALA A 561 -2.51 4.05 12.05
CA ALA A 561 -3.71 4.72 11.58
C ALA A 561 -4.76 4.91 12.69
N THR A 562 -4.42 4.70 13.98
CA THR A 562 -5.39 4.76 15.08
C THR A 562 -5.97 6.13 15.34
N ASP A 563 -5.31 7.21 14.90
CA ASP A 563 -5.75 8.59 15.08
C ASP A 563 -6.24 9.23 13.75
N ARG A 564 -6.59 8.39 12.77
CA ARG A 564 -6.92 8.81 11.40
C ARG A 564 -8.42 8.86 11.12
N ASP A 565 -9.28 8.93 12.13
CA ASP A 565 -10.72 9.11 11.97
C ASP A 565 -11.02 10.31 11.07
N PHE A 566 -12.02 10.19 10.20
CA PHE A 566 -12.36 11.27 9.29
C PHE A 566 -13.81 11.24 8.84
N PHE A 567 -14.28 12.45 8.52
CA PHE A 567 -15.54 12.65 7.82
C PHE A 567 -15.26 12.91 6.34
N SER A 568 -16.20 12.55 5.47
CA SER A 568 -16.13 12.85 4.05
C SER A 568 -17.50 13.22 3.49
N ILE A 569 -17.51 14.17 2.56
CA ILE A 569 -18.68 14.54 1.77
C ILE A 569 -18.26 14.52 0.30
N THR A 570 -19.07 13.91 -0.55
CA THR A 570 -18.81 13.82 -1.99
C THR A 570 -20.06 14.12 -2.81
N PHE A 571 -19.82 14.66 -4.00
CA PHE A 571 -20.83 14.86 -5.03
C PHE A 571 -20.21 14.56 -6.40
N SER A 572 -20.82 13.63 -7.13
CA SER A 572 -20.39 13.17 -8.45
C SER A 572 -21.46 13.37 -9.50
N VAL A 573 -21.03 13.67 -10.73
CA VAL A 573 -21.89 13.78 -11.90
C VAL A 573 -21.30 12.94 -13.03
N ASP A 574 -22.12 12.09 -13.63
CA ASP A 574 -21.79 11.37 -14.86
C ASP A 574 -22.47 12.04 -16.06
N PHE A 575 -21.82 12.09 -17.23
CA PHE A 575 -22.40 12.66 -18.45
C PHE A 575 -21.71 12.27 -19.75
#